data_AF-T0YTK6-F1
#
_entry.id   AF-T0YTK6-F1
#
_cell.length_a   1.000
_cell.length_b   1.000
_cell.length_c   1.000
_cell.angle_alpha   90.00
_cell.angle_beta   90.00
_cell.angle_gamma   90.00
#
_symmetry.space_group_name_H-M   'P 1'
#
loop_
_entity.id
_entity.type
_entity.pdbx_description
1 polymer ?
#
loop_
_entity_poly.entity_id
_entity_poly.type
_entity_poly.pdbx_seq_one_letter_code
_entity_poly.pdbx_strand_id
1 'polypeptide(L)'
;MEMEHAGAAELLMPAVQPAELWQESGRWTKYGPELLRLSDRHERSFCFGPTHEEVITDLVRREVHSYRQLPLTFYQIQTKFRDEIRPRFGVMRAREFVMKDAYSFHDSEASLRIGYEKMRDAYLRIFERLGLSARAVAADSGAIGGRISHEFHVLADAGEDRLALSDGSDYAANVELAESLPRA
;
A
#
# COMPACT_ATOMS: atom_id res chain seq x y z
N MET A 1 6.28 5.54 -17.97
CA MET A 1 6.58 4.86 -16.68
C MET A 1 5.70 3.61 -16.55
N GLU A 2 6.09 2.54 -15.83
CA GLU A 2 5.29 1.28 -15.79
C GLU A 2 3.86 1.48 -15.24
N MET A 3 3.66 2.47 -14.36
CA MET A 3 2.34 2.85 -13.86
C MET A 3 1.44 3.44 -14.96
N GLU A 4 1.98 4.31 -15.82
CA GLU A 4 1.25 4.87 -16.97
C GLU A 4 0.90 3.77 -17.98
N HIS A 5 1.80 2.82 -18.23
CA HIS A 5 1.50 1.65 -19.08
C HIS A 5 0.36 0.81 -18.52
N ALA A 6 0.21 0.77 -17.20
CA ALA A 6 -0.89 0.08 -16.54
C ALA A 6 -2.19 0.91 -16.49
N GLY A 7 -2.19 2.14 -17.03
CA GLY A 7 -3.33 3.04 -17.08
C GLY A 7 -3.53 3.87 -15.81
N ALA A 8 -2.52 3.98 -14.95
CA ALA A 8 -2.58 4.82 -13.75
C ALA A 8 -2.16 6.26 -14.05
N ALA A 9 -2.90 7.23 -13.50
CA ALA A 9 -2.60 8.65 -13.60
C ALA A 9 -1.84 9.14 -12.36
N GLU A 10 -0.77 9.91 -12.57
CA GLU A 10 -0.01 10.50 -11.47
C GLU A 10 -0.72 11.74 -10.90
N LEU A 11 -0.70 11.88 -9.59
CA LEU A 11 -1.11 13.08 -8.86
C LEU A 11 -0.19 13.28 -7.65
N LEU A 12 -0.38 14.39 -6.93
CA LEU A 12 0.36 14.66 -5.70
C LEU A 12 -0.59 15.14 -4.60
N MET A 13 -0.74 14.32 -3.55
CA MET A 13 -1.59 14.64 -2.40
C MET A 13 -0.80 15.29 -1.25
N PRO A 14 -1.46 16.11 -0.41
CA PRO A 14 -0.83 16.71 0.76
C PRO A 14 -0.24 15.68 1.72
N ALA A 15 0.94 15.98 2.27
CA ALA A 15 1.55 15.20 3.34
C ALA A 15 0.85 15.43 4.68
N VAL A 16 0.48 16.68 4.97
CA VAL A 16 -0.31 17.02 6.16
C VAL A 16 -1.78 16.79 5.84
N GLN A 17 -2.44 15.95 6.62
CA GLN A 17 -3.80 15.51 6.38
C GLN A 17 -4.70 15.89 7.56
N PRO A 18 -5.91 16.42 7.31
CA PRO A 18 -6.85 16.79 8.37
C PRO A 18 -7.29 15.55 9.16
N ALA A 19 -7.33 15.67 10.49
CA ALA A 19 -7.69 14.56 11.37
C ALA A 19 -9.12 14.05 11.11
N GLU A 20 -10.02 14.91 10.64
CA GLU A 20 -11.42 14.59 10.36
C GLU A 20 -11.55 13.43 9.35
N LEU A 21 -10.71 13.42 8.30
CA LEU A 21 -10.70 12.34 7.31
C LEU A 21 -10.32 10.98 7.94
N TRP A 22 -9.35 10.99 8.86
CA TRP A 22 -8.92 9.81 9.60
C TRP A 22 -9.92 9.38 10.67
N GLN A 23 -10.71 10.32 11.19
CA GLN A 23 -11.79 10.03 12.12
C GLN A 23 -12.97 9.38 11.39
N GLU A 24 -13.30 9.82 10.17
CA GLU A 24 -14.32 9.20 9.31
C GLU A 24 -14.02 7.72 9.05
N SER A 25 -12.75 7.35 8.79
CA SER A 25 -12.34 5.94 8.63
C SER A 25 -12.16 5.19 9.95
N GLY A 26 -12.13 5.90 11.08
CA GLY A 26 -11.79 5.38 12.41
C GLY A 26 -10.30 5.05 12.59
N ARG A 27 -9.44 5.26 11.57
CA ARG A 27 -8.00 4.99 11.65
C ARG A 27 -7.26 6.01 12.51
N TRP A 28 -7.84 7.19 12.76
CA TRP A 28 -7.27 8.18 13.68
C TRP A 28 -6.91 7.57 15.04
N THR A 29 -7.78 6.73 15.59
CA THR A 29 -7.54 6.04 16.88
C THR A 29 -6.84 4.69 16.66
N LYS A 30 -7.27 3.91 15.68
CA LYS A 30 -6.79 2.52 15.47
C LYS A 30 -5.34 2.42 15.00
N TYR A 31 -4.80 3.43 14.31
CA TYR A 31 -3.42 3.40 13.79
C TYR A 31 -2.36 3.44 14.91
N GLY A 32 -2.74 3.87 16.11
CA GLY A 32 -1.85 3.83 17.27
C GLY A 32 -0.76 4.92 17.28
N PRO A 33 0.38 4.66 17.94
CA PRO A 33 1.43 5.65 18.17
C PRO A 33 2.28 5.93 16.92
N GLU A 34 2.26 5.06 15.91
CA GLU A 34 3.00 5.25 14.66
C GLU A 34 2.45 6.42 13.82
N LEU A 35 1.22 6.86 14.09
CA LEU A 35 0.63 8.03 13.45
C LEU A 35 1.16 9.31 14.09
N LEU A 36 2.03 10.03 13.36
CA LEU A 36 2.51 11.34 13.77
C LEU A 36 1.35 12.36 13.72
N ARG A 37 0.86 12.74 14.90
CA ARG A 37 -0.20 13.73 15.07
C ARG A 37 0.41 15.09 15.40
N LEU A 38 -0.15 16.14 14.83
CA LEU A 38 0.30 17.51 15.01
C LEU A 38 -0.89 18.47 15.08
N SER A 39 -0.68 19.64 15.68
CA SER A 39 -1.69 20.69 15.77
C SER A 39 -1.19 21.96 15.09
N ASP A 40 -2.08 22.66 14.40
CA ASP A 40 -1.76 23.97 13.84
C ASP A 40 -1.87 25.09 14.89
N ARG A 41 -1.61 26.33 14.47
CA ARG A 41 -1.71 27.53 15.31
C ARG A 41 -3.14 27.84 15.81
N HIS A 42 -4.14 27.15 15.29
CA HIS A 42 -5.55 27.29 15.65
C HIS A 42 -6.05 26.06 16.42
N GLU A 43 -5.13 25.23 16.93
CA GLU A 43 -5.42 24.01 17.69
C GLU A 43 -6.22 22.96 16.89
N ARG A 44 -6.20 23.04 15.56
CA ARG A 44 -6.78 22.01 14.70
C ARG A 44 -5.84 20.82 14.61
N SER A 45 -6.40 19.63 14.62
CA SER A 45 -5.64 18.37 14.59
C SER A 45 -5.37 17.89 13.17
N PHE A 46 -4.15 17.44 12.94
CA PHE A 46 -3.70 16.87 11.68
C PHE A 46 -2.81 15.65 11.96
N CYS A 47 -2.53 14.88 10.92
CA CYS A 47 -1.42 13.95 10.92
C CYS A 47 -0.48 14.20 9.73
N PHE A 48 0.75 13.75 9.86
CA PHE A 48 1.60 13.53 8.69
C PHE A 48 1.25 12.15 8.12
N GLY A 49 0.79 12.10 6.87
CA GLY A 49 0.24 10.92 6.23
C GLY A 49 1.25 9.75 6.15
N PRO A 50 0.99 8.62 6.84
CA PRO A 50 1.74 7.39 6.62
C PRO A 50 1.29 6.63 5.36
N THR A 51 0.15 7.02 4.81
CA THR A 51 -0.54 6.58 3.59
C THR A 51 -1.71 7.54 3.30
N HIS A 52 -2.49 7.32 2.25
CA HIS A 52 -3.45 8.27 1.70
C HIS A 52 -4.83 7.67 1.34
N GLU A 53 -5.24 6.53 1.89
CA GLU A 53 -6.56 5.94 1.59
C GLU A 53 -7.72 6.92 1.85
N GLU A 54 -7.68 7.67 2.94
CA GLU A 54 -8.72 8.64 3.30
C GLU A 54 -8.73 9.85 2.36
N VAL A 55 -7.56 10.37 2.03
CA VAL A 55 -7.41 11.57 1.19
C VAL A 55 -7.89 11.28 -0.23
N ILE A 56 -7.45 10.17 -0.81
CA ILE A 56 -7.85 9.81 -2.18
C ILE A 56 -9.32 9.41 -2.26
N THR A 57 -9.87 8.80 -1.20
CA THR A 57 -11.31 8.51 -1.11
C THR A 57 -12.13 9.80 -1.04
N ASP A 58 -11.71 10.80 -0.26
CA ASP A 58 -12.39 12.11 -0.23
C ASP A 58 -12.34 12.82 -1.58
N LEU A 59 -11.18 12.78 -2.27
CA LEU A 59 -11.05 13.33 -3.62
C LEU A 59 -12.04 12.66 -4.58
N VAL A 60 -12.02 11.33 -4.66
CA VAL A 60 -12.89 10.59 -5.59
C VAL A 60 -14.37 10.77 -5.24
N ARG A 61 -14.73 10.81 -3.95
CA ARG A 61 -16.09 11.12 -3.49
C ARG A 61 -16.62 12.45 -4.03
N ARG A 62 -15.75 13.45 -4.19
CA ARG A 62 -16.11 14.79 -4.67
C ARG A 62 -16.13 14.93 -6.19
N GLU A 63 -15.29 14.17 -6.90
CA GLU A 63 -15.07 14.35 -8.34
C GLU A 63 -15.75 13.27 -9.21
N VAL A 64 -16.06 12.11 -8.63
CA VAL A 64 -16.64 10.98 -9.36
C VAL A 64 -18.10 10.80 -8.97
N HIS A 65 -18.98 11.00 -9.94
CA HIS A 65 -20.43 10.98 -9.74
C HIS A 65 -21.14 9.95 -10.62
N SER A 66 -20.42 9.27 -11.51
CA SER A 66 -20.99 8.28 -12.42
C SER A 66 -20.09 7.06 -12.56
N TYR A 67 -20.71 5.87 -12.60
CA TYR A 67 -20.02 4.62 -12.93
C TYR A 67 -19.31 4.65 -14.28
N ARG A 68 -19.74 5.52 -15.21
CA ARG A 68 -19.09 5.71 -16.53
C ARG A 68 -17.68 6.30 -16.44
N GLN A 69 -17.34 6.92 -15.30
CA GLN A 69 -15.99 7.42 -15.04
C GLN A 69 -15.06 6.31 -14.51
N LEU A 70 -15.58 5.12 -14.19
CA LEU A 70 -14.81 4.00 -13.65
C LEU A 70 -14.46 2.99 -14.76
N PRO A 71 -13.34 2.24 -14.63
CA PRO A 71 -12.38 2.28 -13.52
C PRO A 71 -11.39 3.44 -13.60
N LEU A 72 -10.92 3.88 -12.43
CA LEU A 72 -9.84 4.86 -12.29
C LEU A 72 -8.68 4.26 -11.51
N THR A 73 -7.47 4.71 -11.79
CA THR A 73 -6.29 4.38 -10.96
C THR A 73 -5.43 5.62 -10.86
N PHE A 74 -5.20 6.05 -9.62
CA PHE A 74 -4.32 7.17 -9.31
C PHE A 74 -3.10 6.66 -8.55
N TYR A 75 -1.96 7.30 -8.76
CA TYR A 75 -0.77 7.03 -7.97
C TYR A 75 -0.01 8.32 -7.67
N GLN A 76 0.85 8.28 -6.67
CA GLN A 76 1.79 9.35 -6.38
C GLN A 76 3.13 8.74 -5.97
N ILE A 77 4.21 9.52 -6.10
CA ILE A 77 5.49 9.26 -5.45
C ILE A 77 5.71 10.39 -4.45
N GLN A 78 5.57 10.10 -3.16
CA GLN A 78 5.49 11.15 -2.14
C GLN A 78 6.03 10.65 -0.79
N THR A 79 6.59 11.59 -0.02
CA THR A 79 7.17 11.35 1.32
C THR A 79 6.12 10.99 2.36
N LYS A 80 6.29 9.84 2.99
CA LYS A 80 5.46 9.34 4.09
C LYS A 80 6.22 9.45 5.41
N PHE A 81 5.45 9.47 6.50
CA PHE A 81 6.01 9.39 7.84
C PHE A 81 5.31 8.31 8.66
N ARG A 82 6.09 7.43 9.30
CA ARG A 82 5.62 6.49 10.33
C ARG A 82 6.54 6.62 11.53
N ASP A 83 6.00 6.88 12.72
CA ASP A 83 6.80 7.01 13.95
C ASP A 83 7.27 5.65 14.48
N GLU A 84 8.10 4.99 13.67
CA GLU A 84 8.64 3.66 13.94
C GLU A 84 9.39 3.66 15.27
N ILE A 85 9.03 2.70 16.13
CA ILE A 85 9.55 2.58 17.49
C ILE A 85 11.06 2.27 17.48
N ARG A 86 11.52 1.49 16.50
CA ARG A 86 12.93 1.13 16.34
C ARG A 86 13.38 1.26 14.88
N PRO A 87 13.70 2.49 14.43
CA PRO A 87 14.27 2.71 13.10
C PRO A 87 15.62 2.01 12.98
N ARG A 88 15.82 1.28 11.89
CA ARG A 88 17.01 0.44 11.68
C ARG A 88 17.29 0.24 10.20
N PHE A 89 18.49 -0.23 9.87
CA PHE A 89 18.88 -0.59 8.50
C PHE A 89 18.79 0.56 7.47
N GLY A 90 19.00 1.80 7.93
CA GLY A 90 19.01 2.98 7.07
C GLY A 90 17.67 3.20 6.37
N VAL A 91 17.68 3.19 5.04
CA VAL A 91 16.49 3.45 4.21
C VAL A 91 15.42 2.35 4.29
N MET A 92 15.78 1.15 4.75
CA MET A 92 14.86 0.01 4.80
C MET A 92 13.77 0.18 5.87
N ARG A 93 14.10 0.80 7.00
CA ARG A 93 13.16 1.00 8.12
C ARG A 93 13.41 2.35 8.80
N ALA A 94 13.11 3.40 8.05
CA ALA A 94 13.18 4.79 8.48
C ALA A 94 11.82 5.32 8.94
N ARG A 95 11.81 6.47 9.64
CA ARG A 95 10.56 7.16 9.99
C ARG A 95 9.98 7.95 8.83
N GLU A 96 10.86 8.62 8.08
CA GLU A 96 10.52 9.33 6.85
C GLU A 96 11.08 8.57 5.66
N PHE A 97 10.23 8.29 4.67
CA PHE A 97 10.61 7.52 3.50
C PHE A 97 9.75 7.91 2.28
N VAL A 98 10.29 7.70 1.09
CA VAL A 98 9.54 7.89 -0.16
C VAL A 98 8.74 6.64 -0.44
N MET A 99 7.46 6.80 -0.73
CA MET A 99 6.59 5.71 -1.14
C MET A 99 5.90 6.07 -2.44
N LYS A 100 5.84 5.08 -3.33
CA LYS A 100 4.89 5.07 -4.43
C LYS A 100 3.63 4.35 -3.94
N ASP A 101 2.53 5.05 -3.78
CA ASP A 101 1.22 4.53 -3.37
C ASP A 101 0.22 4.73 -4.51
N ALA A 102 -0.62 3.73 -4.75
CA ALA A 102 -1.58 3.71 -5.84
C ALA A 102 -2.94 3.20 -5.35
N TYR A 103 -4.00 3.83 -5.84
CA TYR A 103 -5.38 3.58 -5.42
C TYR A 103 -6.27 3.48 -6.67
N SER A 104 -7.01 2.38 -6.76
CA SER A 104 -7.90 2.13 -7.89
C SER A 104 -9.36 2.05 -7.42
N PHE A 105 -10.25 2.60 -8.25
CA PHE A 105 -11.68 2.71 -7.97
C PHE A 105 -12.46 1.98 -9.05
N HIS A 106 -13.41 1.16 -8.63
CA HIS A 106 -14.08 0.19 -9.49
C HIS A 106 -15.58 0.12 -9.20
N ASP A 107 -16.36 -0.16 -10.22
CA ASP A 107 -17.82 -0.37 -10.16
C ASP A 107 -18.21 -1.82 -9.84
N SER A 108 -17.25 -2.75 -9.91
CA SER A 108 -17.47 -4.18 -9.75
C SER A 108 -16.21 -4.91 -9.29
N GLU A 109 -16.37 -6.06 -8.63
CA GLU A 109 -15.25 -6.92 -8.22
C GLU A 109 -14.47 -7.47 -9.42
N ALA A 110 -15.15 -7.73 -10.54
CA ALA A 110 -14.50 -8.15 -11.78
C ALA A 110 -13.55 -7.06 -12.31
N SER A 111 -14.00 -5.80 -12.30
CA SER A 111 -13.17 -4.64 -12.66
C SER A 111 -11.98 -4.48 -11.72
N LEU A 112 -12.20 -4.65 -10.40
CA LEU A 112 -11.13 -4.64 -9.39
C LEU A 112 -10.09 -5.72 -9.67
N ARG A 113 -10.51 -6.96 -9.96
CA ARG A 113 -9.59 -8.07 -10.24
C ARG A 113 -8.70 -7.78 -11.43
N ILE A 114 -9.26 -7.23 -12.52
CA ILE A 114 -8.48 -6.82 -13.69
C ILE A 114 -7.48 -5.72 -13.33
N GLY A 115 -7.91 -4.70 -12.57
CA GLY A 115 -7.03 -3.63 -12.10
C GLY A 115 -5.89 -4.15 -11.21
N TYR A 116 -6.19 -5.08 -10.31
CA TYR A 116 -5.24 -5.72 -9.41
C TYR A 116 -4.15 -6.47 -10.18
N GLU A 117 -4.54 -7.30 -11.15
CA GLU A 117 -3.60 -8.05 -12.00
C GLU A 117 -2.71 -7.11 -12.82
N LYS A 118 -3.27 -6.02 -13.38
CA LYS A 118 -2.48 -4.98 -14.07
C LYS A 118 -1.43 -4.34 -13.16
N MET A 119 -1.79 -4.05 -11.91
CA MET A 119 -0.84 -3.52 -10.93
C MET A 119 0.22 -4.55 -10.57
N ARG A 120 -0.16 -5.83 -10.38
CA ARG A 120 0.78 -6.91 -10.10
C ARG A 120 1.84 -7.00 -11.21
N ASP A 121 1.40 -7.02 -12.46
CA ASP A 121 2.30 -7.12 -13.62
C ASP A 121 3.16 -5.86 -13.77
N ALA A 122 2.63 -4.68 -13.47
CA ALA A 122 3.40 -3.43 -13.47
C ALA A 122 4.52 -3.46 -12.43
N TYR A 123 4.25 -3.97 -11.22
CA TYR A 123 5.26 -4.11 -10.18
C TYR A 123 6.34 -5.12 -10.58
N LEU A 124 5.97 -6.28 -11.14
CA LEU A 124 6.95 -7.25 -11.64
C LEU A 124 7.89 -6.64 -12.69
N ARG A 125 7.34 -5.88 -13.65
CA ARG A 125 8.15 -5.15 -14.64
C ARG A 125 9.03 -4.06 -14.00
N ILE A 126 8.57 -3.38 -12.96
CA ILE A 126 9.39 -2.41 -12.22
C ILE A 126 10.60 -3.12 -11.61
N PHE A 127 10.41 -4.22 -10.89
CA PHE A 127 11.52 -4.96 -10.28
C PHE A 127 12.48 -5.54 -11.32
N GLU A 128 11.96 -6.11 -12.41
CA GLU A 128 12.76 -6.62 -13.53
C GLU A 128 13.64 -5.51 -14.13
N ARG A 129 13.06 -4.33 -14.40
CA ARG A 129 13.81 -3.17 -14.94
C ARG A 129 14.85 -2.60 -13.97
N LEU A 130 14.66 -2.80 -12.66
CA LEU A 130 15.63 -2.45 -11.63
C LEU A 130 16.72 -3.53 -11.47
N GLY A 131 16.64 -4.65 -12.19
CA GLY A 131 17.57 -5.77 -12.04
C GLY A 131 17.38 -6.56 -10.74
N LEU A 132 16.18 -6.50 -10.15
CA LEU A 132 15.86 -7.14 -8.88
C LEU A 132 15.03 -8.41 -9.10
N SER A 133 15.49 -9.52 -8.52
CA SER A 133 14.73 -10.77 -8.48
C SER A 133 13.66 -10.72 -7.39
N ALA A 134 12.49 -10.17 -7.74
CA ALA A 134 11.35 -10.09 -6.84
C ALA A 134 10.37 -11.27 -7.01
N ARG A 135 9.74 -11.68 -5.91
CA ARG A 135 8.64 -12.66 -5.89
C ARG A 135 7.39 -12.02 -5.29
N ALA A 136 6.26 -12.18 -5.99
CA ALA A 136 4.96 -11.87 -5.42
C ALA A 136 4.53 -13.05 -4.53
N VAL A 137 4.22 -12.79 -3.27
CA VAL A 137 3.80 -13.81 -2.30
C VAL A 137 2.47 -13.41 -1.68
N ALA A 138 1.60 -14.38 -1.41
CA ALA A 138 0.36 -14.11 -0.70
C ALA A 138 0.68 -13.62 0.73
N ALA A 139 -0.02 -12.57 1.16
CA ALA A 139 0.23 -11.88 2.43
C ALA A 139 -1.07 -11.55 3.17
N ASP A 140 -0.96 -11.22 4.45
CA ASP A 140 -2.08 -10.69 5.21
C ASP A 140 -2.47 -9.29 4.67
N SER A 141 -3.76 -8.95 4.77
CA SER A 141 -4.24 -7.61 4.42
C SER A 141 -3.98 -6.60 5.53
N GLY A 142 -3.63 -7.06 6.73
CA GLY A 142 -3.13 -6.26 7.84
C GLY A 142 -4.04 -5.09 8.24
N ALA A 143 -3.43 -4.01 8.73
CA ALA A 143 -4.14 -2.83 9.25
C ALA A 143 -4.79 -1.93 8.18
N ILE A 144 -4.45 -2.12 6.91
CA ILE A 144 -5.10 -1.44 5.78
C ILE A 144 -6.47 -2.08 5.50
N GLY A 145 -6.64 -3.36 5.86
CA GLY A 145 -7.83 -4.14 5.57
C GLY A 145 -7.88 -4.60 4.11
N GLY A 146 -8.75 -5.56 3.81
CA GLY A 146 -8.86 -6.14 2.47
C GLY A 146 -9.13 -7.64 2.53
N ARG A 147 -9.22 -8.26 1.34
CA ARG A 147 -9.51 -9.69 1.19
C ARG A 147 -8.40 -10.47 0.48
N ILE A 148 -7.66 -9.82 -0.40
CA ILE A 148 -6.56 -10.39 -1.18
C ILE A 148 -5.40 -9.41 -1.08
N SER A 149 -4.24 -9.90 -0.66
CA SER A 149 -3.02 -9.11 -0.54
C SER A 149 -1.83 -9.92 -1.07
N HIS A 150 -0.94 -9.25 -1.80
CA HIS A 150 0.33 -9.81 -2.24
C HIS A 150 1.44 -8.84 -1.87
N GLU A 151 2.49 -9.37 -1.25
CA GLU A 151 3.73 -8.66 -1.01
C GLU A 151 4.74 -8.99 -2.09
N PHE A 152 5.60 -8.03 -2.42
CA PHE A 152 6.72 -8.24 -3.33
C PHE A 152 8.02 -8.25 -2.56
N HIS A 153 8.68 -9.39 -2.55
CA HIS A 153 9.93 -9.60 -1.81
C HIS A 153 11.09 -9.72 -2.77
N VAL A 154 12.11 -8.90 -2.59
CA VAL A 154 13.42 -9.09 -3.23
C VAL A 154 14.19 -10.11 -2.39
N LEU A 155 14.62 -11.20 -3.03
CA LEU A 155 15.33 -12.27 -2.33
C LEU A 155 16.70 -11.79 -1.86
N ALA A 156 16.89 -11.69 -0.54
CA ALA A 156 18.13 -11.30 0.09
C ALA A 156 18.27 -11.94 1.48
N ASP A 157 19.49 -12.37 1.84
CA ASP A 157 19.78 -12.99 3.13
C ASP A 157 19.51 -12.06 4.33
N ALA A 158 19.50 -10.74 4.09
CA ALA A 158 19.27 -9.71 5.09
C ALA A 158 17.79 -9.26 5.21
N GLY A 159 16.84 -9.94 4.55
CA GLY A 159 15.42 -9.63 4.65
C GLY A 159 14.85 -9.87 6.05
N GLU A 160 13.94 -9.00 6.51
CA GLU A 160 13.25 -9.17 7.79
C GLU A 160 12.13 -10.24 7.71
N ASP A 161 11.56 -10.43 6.51
CA ASP A 161 10.47 -11.37 6.28
C ASP A 161 10.96 -12.78 5.93
N ARG A 162 10.21 -13.78 6.39
CA ARG A 162 10.46 -15.20 6.09
C ARG A 162 9.41 -15.68 5.11
N LEU A 163 9.86 -16.29 4.02
CA LEU A 163 8.99 -16.79 2.96
C LEU A 163 8.94 -18.32 2.99
N ALA A 164 7.73 -18.87 2.86
CA ALA A 164 7.53 -20.28 2.55
C ALA A 164 7.43 -20.41 1.03
N LEU A 165 8.43 -21.06 0.42
CA LEU A 165 8.50 -21.31 -1.02
C LEU A 165 8.36 -22.81 -1.28
N SER A 166 7.52 -23.20 -2.23
CA SER A 166 7.46 -24.59 -2.68
C SER A 166 8.66 -24.92 -3.59
N ASP A 167 9.17 -26.13 -3.47
CA ASP A 167 10.24 -26.69 -4.30
C ASP A 167 9.74 -27.32 -5.61
N GLY A 168 8.42 -27.40 -5.81
CA GLY A 168 7.80 -28.04 -6.98
C GLY A 168 6.56 -27.34 -7.55
N SER A 169 6.17 -26.18 -7.01
CA SER A 169 5.03 -25.39 -7.49
C SER A 169 5.29 -23.88 -7.37
N ASP A 170 4.42 -23.06 -7.96
CA ASP A 170 4.50 -21.59 -7.85
C ASP A 170 4.03 -21.05 -6.49
N TYR A 171 3.78 -21.93 -5.50
CA TYR A 171 3.34 -21.51 -4.18
C TYR A 171 4.43 -20.70 -3.46
N ALA A 172 4.08 -19.47 -3.09
CA ALA A 172 4.88 -18.59 -2.26
C ALA A 172 3.98 -17.78 -1.33
N ALA A 173 4.25 -17.84 -0.02
CA ALA A 173 3.51 -17.09 1.00
C ALA A 173 4.45 -16.53 2.06
N ASN A 174 4.07 -15.41 2.67
CA ASN A 174 4.68 -15.00 3.94
C ASN A 174 4.40 -16.09 4.99
N VAL A 175 5.39 -16.42 5.84
CA VAL A 175 5.23 -17.46 6.88
C VAL A 175 4.06 -17.17 7.81
N GLU A 176 3.67 -15.90 7.99
CA GLU A 176 2.48 -15.53 8.77
C GLU A 176 1.16 -16.04 8.16
N LEU A 177 1.11 -16.26 6.84
CA LEU A 177 -0.06 -16.75 6.10
C LEU A 177 0.09 -18.22 5.63
N ALA A 178 1.30 -18.79 5.70
CA ALA A 178 1.58 -20.11 5.16
C ALA A 178 0.76 -21.19 5.90
N GLU A 179 -0.10 -21.90 5.17
CA GLU A 179 -0.92 -22.98 5.73
C GLU A 179 -0.03 -24.18 6.07
N SER A 180 -0.05 -24.63 7.33
CA SER A 180 0.59 -25.87 7.74
C SER A 180 -0.45 -26.99 7.81
N LEU A 181 -0.23 -28.09 7.08
CA LEU A 181 -0.99 -29.30 7.32
C LEU A 181 -0.67 -29.88 8.71
N PRO A 182 -1.66 -30.44 9.44
CA PRO A 182 -1.39 -31.10 10.71
C PRO A 182 -0.35 -32.21 10.52
N ARG A 183 0.54 -32.40 11.50
CA ARG A 183 1.43 -33.57 11.52
C ARG A 183 0.56 -34.83 11.63
N ALA A 184 0.76 -35.76 10.69
CA ALA A 184 0.18 -37.10 10.71
C ALA A 184 0.72 -37.92 11.90
#